data_AF-Q665R0-F1
#
_entry.id   AF-Q665R0-F1
#
_cell.length_a   1.000
_cell.length_b   1.000
_cell.length_c   1.000
_cell.angle_alpha   90.00
_cell.angle_beta   90.00
_cell.angle_gamma   90.00
#
_symmetry.space_group_name_H-M   'P 1'
#
loop_
_entity.id
_entity.type
_entity.pdbx_description
1 polymer ?
#
loop_
_entity_poly.entity_id
_entity_poly.type
_entity_poly.pdbx_seq_one_letter_code
_entity_poly.pdbx_strand_id
1 'polypeptide(L)'
;MAYLDKITQGGHATIRNTEGRPVGAVINDVQKSRPADILVQDDGRWVVKGSGGKIHIIESDGEVVTSFYNPKANTDSRVRRGEWNYLSNEQLEQFKQKFSDYIKW
;
A
#
# COMPACT_ATOMS: atom_id res chain seq x y z
N MET A 1 13.44 7.48 20.04
CA MET A 1 13.66 7.04 18.65
C MET A 1 12.33 6.55 18.06
N ALA A 2 11.40 7.47 17.73
CA ALA A 2 9.99 7.14 17.42
C ALA A 2 9.57 7.56 16.00
N TYR A 3 10.48 7.46 15.02
CA TYR A 3 10.26 7.97 13.66
C TYR A 3 10.15 6.89 12.57
N LEU A 4 10.26 5.60 12.91
CA LEU A 4 10.25 4.50 11.92
C LEU A 4 8.89 3.82 11.70
N ASP A 5 7.86 4.18 12.46
CA ASP A 5 6.56 3.46 12.45
C ASP A 5 5.44 4.20 11.70
N LYS A 6 5.78 5.29 11.01
CA LYS A 6 4.79 6.10 10.30
C LYS A 6 4.91 5.93 8.80
N ILE A 7 3.77 5.97 8.11
CA ILE A 7 3.76 6.12 6.66
C ILE A 7 4.47 7.43 6.34
N THR A 8 5.61 7.34 5.66
CA THR A 8 6.37 8.50 5.21
C THR A 8 6.14 8.74 3.73
N GLN A 9 6.20 10.02 3.36
CA GLN A 9 6.26 10.44 1.97
C GLN A 9 7.72 10.82 1.72
N GLY A 10 8.50 9.96 1.05
CA GLY A 10 9.87 10.31 0.68
C GLY A 10 9.90 11.43 -0.37
N GLY A 11 11.10 11.91 -0.70
CA GLY A 11 11.28 13.04 -1.63
C GLY A 11 10.61 12.82 -3.00
N HIS A 12 10.48 11.56 -3.44
CA HIS A 12 9.75 11.21 -4.66
C HIS A 12 8.22 11.38 -4.53
N ALA A 13 7.65 11.18 -3.34
CA ALA A 13 6.22 11.31 -3.09
C ALA A 13 5.76 12.78 -3.08
N THR A 14 6.61 13.70 -2.59
CA THR A 14 6.33 15.15 -2.61
C THR A 14 6.29 15.68 -4.05
N ILE A 15 7.21 15.25 -4.91
CA ILE A 15 7.25 15.59 -6.34
C ILE A 15 6.05 14.99 -7.10
N ARG A 16 5.55 13.82 -6.68
CA ARG A 16 4.44 13.13 -7.37
C ARG A 16 3.05 13.61 -6.96
N ASN A 17 2.89 14.23 -5.79
CA ASN A 17 1.62 14.86 -5.40
C ASN A 17 1.27 16.02 -6.34
N THR A 18 2.28 16.70 -6.90
CA THR A 18 2.10 17.74 -7.92
C THR A 18 1.75 17.21 -9.32
N GLU A 19 1.84 15.89 -9.56
CA GLU A 19 1.47 15.22 -10.82
C GLU A 19 0.02 14.69 -10.83
N GLY A 20 -0.82 15.03 -9.84
CA GLY A 20 -2.20 14.56 -9.75
C GLY A 20 -2.35 13.11 -9.24
N ARG A 21 -1.28 12.53 -8.67
CA ARG A 21 -1.35 11.20 -8.04
C ARG A 21 -2.00 11.28 -6.66
N PRO A 22 -2.88 10.32 -6.26
CA PRO A 22 -3.61 10.38 -5.00
C PRO A 22 -2.76 9.93 -3.79
N VAL A 23 -1.57 10.51 -3.62
CA VAL A 23 -0.63 10.16 -2.53
C VAL A 23 -1.18 10.58 -1.17
N GLY A 24 -1.88 11.71 -1.09
CA GLY A 24 -2.52 12.17 0.15
C GLY A 24 -3.62 11.25 0.69
N ALA A 25 -4.17 10.34 -0.13
CA ALA A 25 -5.24 9.44 0.28
C ALA A 25 -4.76 8.16 0.98
N VAL A 26 -3.45 7.84 0.91
CA VAL A 26 -2.88 6.56 1.34
C VAL A 26 -3.25 6.23 2.78
N ILE A 27 -3.10 7.18 3.72
CA ILE A 27 -3.40 6.93 5.13
C ILE A 27 -4.86 6.53 5.32
N ASN A 28 -5.80 7.29 4.74
CA ASN A 28 -7.22 6.98 4.85
C ASN A 28 -7.58 5.64 4.17
N ASP A 29 -6.94 5.33 3.04
CA ASP A 29 -7.18 4.07 2.32
C ASP A 29 -6.55 2.86 3.06
N VAL A 30 -5.41 3.02 3.74
CA VAL A 30 -4.86 2.01 4.67
C VAL A 30 -5.80 1.79 5.85
N GLN A 31 -6.29 2.87 6.49
CA GLN A 31 -7.24 2.78 7.62
C GLN A 31 -8.53 2.04 7.27
N LYS A 32 -9.02 2.20 6.03
CA LYS A 32 -10.28 1.59 5.54
C LYS A 32 -10.08 0.24 4.86
N SER A 33 -8.84 -0.17 4.64
CA SER A 33 -8.52 -1.45 4.02
C SER A 33 -8.99 -2.62 4.88
N ARG A 34 -9.00 -3.81 4.29
CA ARG A 34 -9.21 -5.11 4.95
C ARG A 34 -8.03 -6.02 4.60
N PRO A 35 -7.82 -7.16 5.29
CA PRO A 35 -6.76 -8.10 4.93
C PRO A 35 -6.73 -8.47 3.45
N ALA A 36 -7.89 -8.76 2.86
CA ALA A 36 -8.03 -9.10 1.45
C ALA A 36 -7.72 -7.95 0.48
N ASP A 37 -7.60 -6.72 1.00
CA ASP A 37 -7.25 -5.52 0.26
C ASP A 37 -5.74 -5.22 0.24
N ILE A 38 -4.95 -6.04 0.94
CA ILE A 38 -3.50 -5.94 0.98
C ILE A 38 -2.89 -7.10 0.17
N LEU A 39 -2.01 -6.74 -0.75
CA LEU A 39 -1.19 -7.67 -1.52
C LEU A 39 0.29 -7.32 -1.32
N VAL A 40 1.17 -8.16 -1.84
CA VAL A 40 2.62 -7.95 -1.82
C VAL A 40 3.19 -8.21 -3.21
N GLN A 41 4.18 -7.40 -3.62
CA GLN A 41 4.98 -7.64 -4.81
C GLN A 41 6.03 -8.73 -4.54
N ASP A 42 6.61 -9.30 -5.59
CA ASP A 42 7.73 -10.23 -5.50
C ASP A 42 8.97 -9.64 -4.80
N ASP A 43 9.20 -8.33 -4.92
CA ASP A 43 10.26 -7.59 -4.25
C ASP A 43 9.95 -7.16 -2.81
N GLY A 44 8.81 -7.60 -2.25
CA GLY A 44 8.45 -7.37 -0.85
C GLY A 44 7.73 -6.05 -0.57
N ARG A 45 7.44 -5.23 -1.59
CA ARG A 45 6.64 -4.01 -1.44
C ARG A 45 5.16 -4.34 -1.23
N TRP A 46 4.53 -3.60 -0.32
CA TRP A 46 3.11 -3.73 -0.05
C TRP A 46 2.29 -3.03 -1.12
N VAL A 47 1.16 -3.64 -1.49
CA VAL A 47 0.19 -3.11 -2.43
C VAL A 47 -1.15 -2.97 -1.70
N VAL A 48 -1.58 -1.74 -1.47
CA VAL A 48 -2.85 -1.45 -0.79
C VAL A 48 -3.90 -1.07 -1.83
N LYS A 49 -4.99 -1.84 -1.90
CA LYS A 49 -6.17 -1.51 -2.70
C LYS A 49 -7.00 -0.47 -1.95
N GLY A 50 -6.96 0.76 -2.42
CA GLY A 50 -7.72 1.89 -1.89
C GLY A 50 -9.09 2.07 -2.55
N SER A 51 -9.87 2.99 -1.98
CA SER A 51 -11.19 3.37 -2.50
C SER A 51 -11.14 3.89 -3.95
N GLY A 52 -12.16 3.58 -4.75
CA GLY A 52 -12.29 4.10 -6.12
C GLY A 52 -11.28 3.53 -7.12
N GLY A 53 -10.73 2.34 -6.85
CA GLY A 53 -9.75 1.69 -7.72
C GLY A 53 -8.33 2.25 -7.59
N LYS A 54 -8.02 2.95 -6.50
CA LYS A 54 -6.65 3.37 -6.20
C LYS A 54 -5.80 2.18 -5.80
N ILE A 55 -4.53 2.25 -6.15
CA ILE A 55 -3.47 1.36 -5.68
C ILE A 55 -2.39 2.22 -5.07
N HIS A 56 -1.89 1.80 -3.91
CA HIS A 56 -0.74 2.38 -3.25
C HIS A 56 0.37 1.33 -3.17
N ILE A 57 1.55 1.68 -3.66
CA ILE A 57 2.75 0.87 -3.52
C ILE A 57 3.58 1.48 -2.40
N ILE A 58 3.86 0.68 -1.37
CA ILE A 58 4.53 1.11 -0.15
C ILE A 58 5.72 0.18 0.07
N GLU A 59 6.90 0.75 0.30
CA GLU A 59 8.08 0.00 0.69
C GLU A 59 7.84 -0.76 2.00
N SER A 60 8.65 -1.80 2.24
CA SER A 60 8.56 -2.61 3.47
C SER A 60 8.80 -1.78 4.74
N ASP A 61 9.54 -0.68 4.63
CA ASP A 61 9.81 0.28 5.71
C ASP A 61 8.72 1.35 5.88
N GLY A 62 7.66 1.34 5.07
CA GLY A 62 6.52 2.25 5.17
C GLY A 62 6.60 3.50 4.29
N GLU A 63 7.64 3.68 3.48
CA GLU A 63 7.68 4.78 2.50
C GLU A 63 6.70 4.55 1.35
N VAL A 64 5.86 5.54 1.05
CA VAL A 64 4.98 5.47 -0.13
C VAL A 64 5.77 5.74 -1.41
N VAL A 65 5.99 4.70 -2.22
CA VAL A 65 6.66 4.78 -3.53
C VAL A 65 5.79 5.54 -4.54
N THR A 66 4.52 5.14 -4.65
CA THR A 66 3.58 5.73 -5.60
C THR A 66 2.12 5.37 -5.29
N SER A 67 1.22 6.22 -5.76
CA SER A 67 -0.22 5.96 -5.82
C SER A 67 -0.74 6.17 -7.24
N PHE A 68 -1.67 5.34 -7.71
CA PHE A 68 -2.29 5.48 -9.04
C PHE A 68 -3.66 4.80 -9.10
N TYR A 69 -4.46 5.13 -10.12
CA TYR A 69 -5.70 4.41 -10.39
C TYR A 69 -5.43 3.17 -11.24
N ASN A 70 -6.00 2.05 -10.84
CA ASN A 70 -5.87 0.78 -11.55
C ASN A 70 -7.24 0.11 -11.70
N PRO A 71 -7.72 -0.14 -12.93
CA PRO A 71 -8.94 -0.90 -13.13
C PRO A 71 -8.85 -2.28 -12.49
N LYS A 72 -9.97 -2.77 -11.92
CA LYS A 72 -10.03 -4.07 -11.24
C LYS A 72 -9.46 -5.20 -12.11
N ALA A 73 -9.81 -5.22 -13.40
CA ALA A 73 -9.32 -6.24 -14.34
C ALA A 73 -7.79 -6.27 -14.45
N ASN A 74 -7.11 -5.13 -14.33
CA ASN A 74 -5.65 -5.08 -14.36
C ASN A 74 -5.05 -5.61 -13.05
N THR A 75 -5.63 -5.24 -11.91
CA THR A 75 -5.24 -5.80 -10.60
C THR A 75 -5.39 -7.33 -10.59
N ASP A 76 -6.54 -7.84 -11.04
CA ASP A 76 -6.79 -9.29 -11.11
C ASP A 76 -5.80 -9.99 -12.05
N SER A 77 -5.46 -9.37 -13.18
CA SER A 77 -4.48 -9.87 -14.13
C SER A 77 -3.09 -9.99 -13.51
N ARG A 78 -2.64 -8.98 -12.75
CA ARG A 78 -1.35 -9.00 -12.04
C ARG A 78 -1.31 -10.10 -10.98
N VAL A 79 -2.40 -10.27 -10.24
CA VAL A 79 -2.53 -11.37 -9.27
C VAL A 79 -2.45 -12.73 -9.95
N ARG A 80 -3.17 -12.92 -11.05
CA ARG A 80 -3.13 -14.18 -11.82
C ARG A 80 -1.76 -14.50 -12.40
N ARG A 81 -0.96 -13.47 -12.72
CA ARG A 81 0.42 -13.62 -13.22
C ARG A 81 1.46 -13.83 -12.12
N GLY A 82 1.05 -13.75 -10.84
CA GLY A 82 1.96 -13.85 -9.70
C GLY A 82 2.81 -12.59 -9.48
N GLU A 83 2.53 -11.49 -10.20
CA GLU A 83 3.22 -10.21 -10.01
C GLU A 83 2.85 -9.60 -8.64
N TRP A 84 1.59 -9.78 -8.23
CA TRP A 84 1.08 -9.42 -6.91
C TRP A 84 0.47 -10.64 -6.24
N ASN A 85 0.75 -10.83 -4.97
CA ASN A 85 0.33 -12.01 -4.23
C ASN A 85 -0.48 -11.61 -2.99
N TYR A 86 -1.43 -12.44 -2.59
CA TYR A 86 -2.06 -12.29 -1.29
C TYR A 86 -1.03 -12.54 -0.19
N LEU A 87 -1.15 -11.82 0.91
CA LEU A 87 -0.25 -11.97 2.04
C LEU A 87 -0.38 -13.37 2.66
N SER A 88 0.75 -13.94 3.05
CA SER A 88 0.75 -15.00 4.06
C SER A 88 0.27 -14.46 5.41
N ASN A 89 -0.07 -15.35 6.34
CA ASN A 89 -0.45 -14.92 7.70
C ASN A 89 0.68 -14.13 8.39
N GLU A 90 1.94 -14.54 8.19
CA GLU A 90 3.10 -13.84 8.75
C GLU A 90 3.24 -12.44 8.16
N GLN A 91 3.11 -12.30 6.84
CA GLN A 91 3.15 -11.00 6.16
C GLN A 91 1.99 -10.11 6.59
N LEU A 92 0.81 -10.67 6.81
CA LEU A 92 -0.34 -9.92 7.30
C LEU A 92 -0.08 -9.35 8.71
N GLU A 93 0.52 -10.14 9.60
CA GLU A 93 0.87 -9.66 10.94
C GLU A 93 2.00 -8.62 10.91
N GLN A 94 3.00 -8.79 10.03
CA GLN A 94 4.02 -7.76 9.79
C GLN A 94 3.40 -6.44 9.31
N PHE A 95 2.46 -6.52 8.37
CA PHE A 95 1.74 -5.34 7.88
C PHE A 95 0.93 -4.66 8.98
N LYS A 96 0.16 -5.44 9.76
CA LYS A 96 -0.60 -4.92 10.90
C LYS A 96 0.29 -4.24 11.92
N GLN A 97 1.40 -4.86 12.29
CA GLN A 97 2.34 -4.30 13.25
C GLN A 97 2.95 -3.00 12.71
N LYS A 98 3.34 -2.98 11.43
CA LYS A 98 3.94 -1.80 10.80
C LYS A 98 2.99 -0.61 10.73
N PHE A 99 1.71 -0.85 10.54
CA PHE A 99 0.69 0.18 10.37
C PHE A 99 -0.34 0.20 11.51
N SER A 100 0.06 -0.23 12.72
CA SER A 100 -0.84 -0.38 13.87
C SER A 100 -1.48 0.94 14.31
N ASP A 101 -0.82 2.06 14.06
CA ASP A 101 -1.36 3.41 14.32
C ASP A 101 -2.56 3.76 13.43
N TYR A 102 -2.75 3.02 12.34
CA TYR A 102 -3.75 3.29 11.31
C TYR A 102 -4.80 2.16 11.21
N ILE A 103 -4.40 0.91 11.41
CA ILE A 103 -5.26 -0.26 11.23
C ILE A 103 -5.99 -0.58 12.54
N LYS A 104 -7.28 -0.89 12.44
CA LYS A 104 -8.15 -1.22 13.59
C LYS A 104 -8.65 -2.66 13.62
N TRP A 105 -8.11 -3.53 12.77
CA TRP A 105 -8.48 -4.94 12.60
C TRP A 105 -7.28 -5.86 12.70
#